data_AF-A0A661PV09-F1
#
_entry.id   AF-A0A661PV09-F1
#
_cell.length_a   1.000
_cell.length_b   1.000
_cell.length_c   1.000
_cell.angle_alpha   90.00
_cell.angle_beta   90.00
_cell.angle_gamma   90.00
#
_symmetry.space_group_name_H-M   'P 1'
#
loop_
_entity.id
_entity.type
_entity.pdbx_description
1 polymer ?
#
loop_
_entity_poly.entity_id
_entity_poly.type
_entity_poly.pdbx_seq_one_letter_code
_entity_poly.pdbx_strand_id
1 'polypeptide(L)'
;MTQEVWGETKTRHDEFANMIAHKIRTTYDPQTITLTLTPLNGTYAPGETTVISGNVADTFDSTPLDGATITIDVDGTSLNSIANASGDFSVQFDIPADVSSIGTYPITVTASSTGYPDVTLQTYITVAKVILEITVRTDKDTYVPGETAIIQGQVTKGGNSAPGITVAINISGTRLSTVTDGSGKYQVNFLIPGDSVLSSYNVTVTATGSALDPATAITTFVIGQEMTVTITPDKDSYSIGDTVYCNIIVEDASGNPVPYADLTISSIRLVSGRKNSLTGITDALGENLWSFVWGQDAAGKTIAEGKLKVEVSATKDGFNIAIAELLISGCGDLIVDENEFCLDCPEDCPCGPNEICDPSSDYKNSNNMCSPKVACIFISKGLGWYHEWYASDDIKGIRKKYQKKGYSVTPDIYVNDIYDVTKYLTRPSTKAIAYAGHSVDIPTIENVTSSNIPSAFIYSNNKAGSFVFRCRYEVYAARWFDLQNKIMAIANDKKDQPNLDCAFMFTCYSLANDSLLNYLLRDGGTYWGYPITLPGNASLIERFK
;
A
#
# COMPACT_ATOMS: atom_id res chain seq x y z
N MET A 1 -119.91 32.69 30.81
CA MET A 1 -118.72 32.30 31.59
C MET A 1 -118.75 33.08 32.89
N THR A 2 -118.72 32.42 34.04
CA THR A 2 -118.84 33.08 35.34
C THR A 2 -117.49 33.68 35.77
N GLN A 3 -117.52 34.64 36.70
CA GLN A 3 -116.32 35.32 37.22
C GLN A 3 -115.28 34.33 37.79
N GLU A 4 -115.74 33.23 38.40
CA GLU A 4 -114.88 32.16 38.90
C GLU A 4 -114.09 31.47 37.79
N VAL A 5 -114.74 31.10 36.69
CA VAL A 5 -114.08 30.46 35.54
C VAL A 5 -113.02 31.39 34.93
N TRP A 6 -113.30 32.69 34.87
CA TRP A 6 -112.31 33.68 34.42
C TRP A 6 -111.12 33.78 35.39
N GLY A 7 -111.37 33.82 36.69
CA GLY A 7 -110.34 33.87 37.72
C GLY A 7 -109.40 32.66 37.66
N GLU A 8 -109.95 31.45 37.55
CA GLU A 8 -109.16 30.22 37.46
C GLU A 8 -108.35 30.15 36.16
N THR A 9 -108.95 30.56 35.03
CA THR A 9 -108.25 30.58 33.73
C THR A 9 -107.09 31.57 33.76
N LYS A 10 -107.27 32.74 34.39
CA LYS A 10 -106.20 33.74 34.54
C LYS A 10 -105.06 33.21 35.41
N THR A 11 -105.34 32.57 36.53
CA THR A 11 -104.30 31.98 37.40
C THR A 11 -103.46 30.94 36.65
N ARG A 12 -104.09 30.03 35.89
CA ARG A 12 -103.37 29.02 35.10
C ARG A 12 -102.54 29.64 33.97
N HIS A 13 -103.03 30.73 33.36
CA HIS A 13 -102.27 31.50 32.38
C HIS A 13 -101.03 32.14 33.00
N ASP A 14 -101.17 32.78 34.16
CA ASP A 14 -100.08 33.45 34.85
C ASP A 14 -99.02 32.44 35.37
N GLU A 15 -99.45 31.27 35.87
CA GLU A 15 -98.55 30.17 36.25
C GLU A 15 -97.77 29.61 35.04
N PHE A 16 -98.45 29.40 33.91
CA PHE A 16 -97.81 28.96 32.67
C PHE A 16 -96.82 30.01 32.16
N ALA A 17 -97.20 31.29 32.13
CA ALA A 17 -96.32 32.38 31.72
C ALA A 17 -95.06 32.47 32.59
N ASN A 18 -95.21 32.31 33.91
CA ASN A 18 -94.08 32.33 34.85
C ASN A 18 -93.17 31.11 34.68
N MET A 19 -93.72 29.91 34.46
CA MET A 19 -92.93 28.71 34.18
C MET A 19 -92.10 28.86 32.89
N ILE A 20 -92.69 29.42 31.83
CA ILE A 20 -91.99 29.70 30.57
C ILE A 20 -90.92 30.77 30.78
N ALA A 21 -91.22 31.86 31.49
CA ALA A 21 -90.25 32.93 31.77
C ALA A 21 -89.08 32.49 32.68
N HIS A 22 -89.29 31.51 33.57
CA HIS A 22 -88.21 30.92 34.36
C HIS A 22 -87.32 30.01 33.50
N LYS A 23 -87.91 29.16 32.65
CA LYS A 23 -87.18 28.30 31.72
C LYS A 23 -86.34 29.12 30.71
N ILE A 24 -86.87 30.23 30.20
CA ILE A 24 -86.11 31.13 29.32
C ILE A 24 -84.92 31.75 30.07
N ARG A 25 -85.09 32.16 31.33
CA ARG A 25 -84.00 32.76 32.13
C ARG A 25 -82.91 31.78 32.55
N THR A 26 -83.22 30.50 32.75
CA THR A 26 -82.23 29.49 33.15
C THR A 26 -81.53 28.79 31.98
N THR A 27 -81.96 29.05 30.74
CA THR A 27 -81.35 28.48 29.51
C THR A 27 -80.67 29.55 28.65
N TYR A 28 -80.58 30.79 29.12
CA TYR A 28 -79.86 31.86 28.42
C TYR A 28 -78.36 31.77 28.73
N ASP A 29 -77.63 31.05 27.89
CA ASP A 29 -76.18 31.12 27.82
C ASP A 29 -75.80 32.27 26.87
N PRO A 30 -75.03 33.29 27.29
CA PRO A 30 -74.53 34.27 26.35
C PRO A 30 -73.63 33.58 25.32
N GLN A 31 -74.10 33.52 24.08
CA GLN A 31 -73.35 33.05 22.92
C GLN A 31 -71.95 33.72 22.89
N THR A 32 -70.88 32.91 22.90
CA THR A 32 -69.49 33.38 22.80
C THR A 32 -68.77 32.69 21.64
N ILE A 33 -67.72 33.33 21.12
CA ILE A 33 -66.90 32.79 20.03
C ILE A 33 -65.74 31.98 20.59
N THR A 34 -65.57 30.75 20.11
CA THR A 34 -64.32 29.99 20.20
C THR A 34 -63.48 30.28 18.97
N LEU A 35 -62.34 30.96 19.14
CA LEU A 35 -61.34 31.20 18.11
C LEU A 35 -60.14 30.30 18.34
N THR A 36 -59.67 29.60 17.31
CA THR A 36 -58.46 28.77 17.34
C THR A 36 -57.54 29.12 16.19
N LEU A 37 -56.22 29.04 16.39
CA LEU A 37 -55.22 29.25 15.35
C LEU A 37 -54.54 27.93 15.01
N THR A 38 -54.32 27.69 13.73
CA THR A 38 -53.37 26.67 13.29
C THR A 38 -51.97 27.09 13.77
N PRO A 39 -51.18 26.18 14.39
CA PRO A 39 -49.84 26.52 14.84
C PRO A 39 -48.98 27.08 13.70
N LEU A 40 -48.41 28.27 13.90
CA LEU A 40 -47.49 28.87 12.96
C LEU A 40 -46.12 28.19 13.08
N ASN A 41 -45.56 27.76 11.95
CA ASN A 41 -44.24 27.12 11.92
C ASN A 41 -43.13 28.17 12.08
N GLY A 42 -42.49 28.21 13.26
CA GLY A 42 -41.09 28.64 13.44
C GLY A 42 -40.62 29.99 12.87
N THR A 43 -39.31 30.07 12.63
CA THR A 43 -38.58 31.27 12.18
C THR A 43 -38.62 31.41 10.66
N TYR A 44 -38.82 32.63 10.16
CA TYR A 44 -38.90 32.98 8.74
C TYR A 44 -37.74 33.89 8.31
N ALA A 45 -37.44 33.92 7.01
CA ALA A 45 -36.49 34.87 6.43
C ALA A 45 -37.19 36.14 5.90
N PRO A 46 -36.49 37.29 5.84
CA PRO A 46 -36.98 38.47 5.11
C PRO A 46 -37.38 38.12 3.66
N GLY A 47 -38.55 38.59 3.21
CA GLY A 47 -39.08 38.31 1.88
C GLY A 47 -39.86 37.01 1.73
N GLU A 48 -39.99 36.20 2.78
CA GLU A 48 -40.85 35.00 2.77
C GLU A 48 -42.33 35.34 2.99
N THR A 49 -43.23 34.46 2.53
CA THR A 49 -44.67 34.54 2.80
C THR A 49 -45.05 33.49 3.84
N THR A 50 -45.79 33.89 4.88
CA THR A 50 -46.43 32.96 5.83
C THR A 50 -47.95 32.97 5.68
N VAL A 51 -48.61 31.93 6.20
CA VAL A 51 -50.07 31.78 6.18
C VAL A 51 -50.58 31.76 7.61
N ILE A 52 -51.47 32.70 7.95
CA ILE A 52 -52.15 32.77 9.23
C ILE A 52 -53.55 32.22 9.03
N SER A 53 -53.83 31.06 9.65
CA SER A 53 -55.10 30.36 9.52
C SER A 53 -55.63 29.88 10.86
N GLY A 54 -56.94 29.59 10.90
CA GLY A 54 -57.62 29.16 12.11
C GLY A 54 -59.10 28.85 11.87
N ASN A 55 -59.82 28.62 12.95
CA ASN A 55 -61.25 28.31 12.94
C ASN A 55 -62.02 29.12 13.99
N VAL A 56 -63.25 29.51 13.67
CA VAL A 56 -64.21 30.17 14.56
C VAL A 56 -65.54 29.41 14.66
N ALA A 57 -65.97 29.16 15.88
CA ALA A 57 -67.20 28.42 16.19
C ALA A 57 -67.92 29.00 17.42
N ASP A 58 -69.19 28.69 17.60
CA ASP A 58 -69.93 28.96 18.83
C ASP A 58 -69.38 28.08 19.97
N THR A 59 -69.05 28.68 21.10
CA THR A 59 -68.52 27.96 22.27
C THR A 59 -69.52 26.94 22.85
N PHE A 60 -70.83 27.18 22.70
CA PHE A 60 -71.85 26.33 23.32
C PHE A 60 -72.03 24.99 22.60
N ASP A 61 -72.11 25.02 21.26
CA ASP A 61 -72.44 23.84 20.46
C ASP A 61 -71.40 23.51 19.37
N SER A 62 -70.30 24.27 19.29
CA SER A 62 -69.24 24.13 18.29
C SER A 62 -69.73 24.33 16.84
N THR A 63 -70.90 24.95 16.63
CA THR A 63 -71.38 25.29 15.30
C THR A 63 -70.44 26.32 14.67
N PRO A 64 -69.92 26.07 13.45
CA PRO A 64 -69.06 27.04 12.78
C PRO A 64 -69.75 28.37 12.52
N LEU A 65 -69.04 29.47 12.74
CA LEU A 65 -69.56 30.82 12.53
C LEU A 65 -69.25 31.31 11.11
N ASP A 66 -70.03 30.83 10.13
CA ASP A 66 -69.95 31.27 8.73
C ASP A 66 -70.14 32.79 8.61
N GLY A 67 -69.30 33.43 7.82
CA GLY A 67 -69.35 34.88 7.62
C GLY A 67 -68.78 35.72 8.76
N ALA A 68 -68.24 35.12 9.82
CA ALA A 68 -67.53 35.86 10.86
C ALA A 68 -66.34 36.64 10.25
N THR A 69 -66.20 37.90 10.66
CA THR A 69 -65.12 38.78 10.20
C THR A 69 -63.89 38.57 11.07
N ILE A 70 -62.75 38.33 10.43
CA ILE A 70 -61.46 38.09 11.09
C ILE A 70 -60.53 39.25 10.74
N THR A 71 -60.11 40.01 11.75
CA THR A 71 -59.08 41.05 11.61
C THR A 71 -57.77 40.52 12.19
N ILE A 72 -56.69 40.60 11.41
CA ILE A 72 -55.37 40.10 11.80
C ILE A 72 -54.39 41.28 11.71
N ASP A 73 -53.77 41.64 12.82
CA ASP A 73 -52.70 42.62 12.87
C ASP A 73 -51.36 41.90 13.03
N VAL A 74 -50.45 42.08 12.07
CA VAL A 74 -49.08 41.55 12.12
C VAL A 74 -48.13 42.74 12.23
N ASP A 75 -47.62 42.98 13.44
CA ASP A 75 -46.72 44.10 13.76
C ASP A 75 -47.21 45.46 13.19
N GLY A 76 -48.51 45.75 13.33
CA GLY A 76 -49.15 46.97 12.82
C GLY A 76 -49.65 46.89 11.36
N THR A 77 -49.42 45.78 10.66
CA THR A 77 -49.99 45.52 9.32
C THR A 77 -51.35 44.84 9.47
N SER A 78 -52.42 45.54 9.13
CA SER A 78 -53.79 45.01 9.23
C SER A 78 -54.20 44.23 7.97
N LEU A 79 -54.62 43.00 8.18
CA LEU A 79 -55.17 42.06 7.21
C LEU A 79 -56.60 41.68 7.62
N ASN A 80 -57.43 41.29 6.65
CA ASN A 80 -58.82 40.89 6.89
C ASN A 80 -59.15 39.60 6.16
N SER A 81 -59.96 38.75 6.78
CA SER A 81 -60.51 37.53 6.19
C SER A 81 -61.96 37.34 6.66
N ILE A 82 -62.71 36.51 5.95
CA ILE A 82 -64.05 36.06 6.35
C ILE A 82 -64.00 34.55 6.55
N ALA A 83 -64.58 34.06 7.65
CA ALA A 83 -64.69 32.64 7.91
C ALA A 83 -65.68 31.98 6.93
N ASN A 84 -65.32 30.81 6.40
CA ASN A 84 -66.18 30.07 5.48
C ASN A 84 -67.29 29.28 6.21
N ALA A 85 -68.10 28.51 5.48
CA ALA A 85 -69.18 27.69 6.04
C ALA A 85 -68.73 26.62 7.06
N SER A 86 -67.44 26.29 7.09
CA SER A 86 -66.82 25.39 8.08
C SER A 86 -66.17 26.15 9.24
N GLY A 87 -66.25 27.48 9.26
CA GLY A 87 -65.67 28.36 10.27
C GLY A 87 -64.19 28.66 10.03
N ASP A 88 -63.60 28.17 8.94
CA ASP A 88 -62.18 28.31 8.68
C ASP A 88 -61.85 29.65 8.02
N PHE A 89 -60.72 30.22 8.39
CA PHE A 89 -60.13 31.40 7.74
C PHE A 89 -58.65 31.18 7.43
N SER A 90 -58.13 31.90 6.44
CA SER A 90 -56.73 31.85 6.04
C SER A 90 -56.34 33.13 5.31
N VAL A 91 -55.22 33.73 5.70
CA VAL A 91 -54.65 34.91 5.04
C VAL A 91 -53.14 34.75 4.86
N GLN A 92 -52.63 35.25 3.74
CA GLN A 92 -51.19 35.32 3.48
C GLN A 92 -50.61 36.64 4.01
N PHE A 93 -49.44 36.55 4.64
CA PHE A 93 -48.65 37.71 5.05
C PHE A 93 -47.26 37.61 4.42
N ASP A 94 -46.93 38.58 3.57
CA ASP A 94 -45.60 38.72 2.97
C ASP A 94 -44.69 39.49 3.93
N ILE A 95 -43.64 38.84 4.42
CA ILE A 95 -42.62 39.46 5.27
C ILE A 95 -41.80 40.40 4.39
N PRO A 96 -41.69 41.71 4.70
CA PRO A 96 -40.97 42.64 3.84
C PRO A 96 -39.50 42.22 3.66
N ALA A 97 -38.97 42.39 2.44
CA ALA A 97 -37.60 41.98 2.10
C ALA A 97 -36.52 42.89 2.73
N ASP A 98 -36.90 44.11 3.13
CA ASP A 98 -36.04 45.16 3.64
C ASP A 98 -36.17 45.37 5.17
N VAL A 99 -36.74 44.40 5.90
CA VAL A 99 -36.94 44.53 7.35
C VAL A 99 -35.61 44.82 8.07
N SER A 100 -35.51 46.03 8.63
CA SER A 100 -34.41 46.45 9.48
C SER A 100 -34.44 45.80 10.87
N SER A 101 -35.53 45.11 11.22
CA SER A 101 -35.79 44.50 12.52
C SER A 101 -35.92 42.97 12.40
N ILE A 102 -34.79 42.28 12.44
CA ILE A 102 -34.72 40.86 12.81
C ILE A 102 -35.29 40.73 14.23
N GLY A 103 -36.19 39.78 14.48
CA GLY A 103 -36.80 39.61 15.80
C GLY A 103 -38.21 39.01 15.77
N THR A 104 -38.94 39.23 16.85
CA THR A 104 -40.29 38.71 17.04
C THR A 104 -41.35 39.67 16.49
N TYR A 105 -42.23 39.18 15.63
CA TYR A 105 -43.36 39.91 15.06
C TYR A 105 -44.63 39.49 15.79
N PRO A 106 -45.21 40.35 16.63
CA PRO A 106 -46.46 40.04 17.33
C PRO A 106 -47.63 39.97 16.33
N ILE A 107 -48.53 39.03 16.56
CA ILE A 107 -49.74 38.82 15.77
C ILE A 107 -50.94 38.87 16.70
N THR A 108 -51.90 39.74 16.40
CA THR A 108 -53.19 39.82 17.09
C THR A 108 -54.30 39.43 16.12
N VAL A 109 -55.12 38.44 16.49
CA VAL A 109 -56.23 37.95 15.67
C VAL A 109 -57.53 38.18 16.42
N THR A 110 -58.44 38.97 15.85
CA THR A 110 -59.75 39.28 16.41
C THR A 110 -60.85 38.72 15.51
N ALA A 111 -61.78 37.96 16.09
CA ALA A 111 -62.95 37.43 15.41
C ALA A 111 -64.22 38.13 15.90
N SER A 112 -65.06 38.54 14.95
CA SER A 112 -66.33 39.25 15.18
C SER A 112 -67.47 38.59 14.42
N SER A 113 -68.58 38.32 15.11
CA SER A 113 -69.80 37.78 14.50
C SER A 113 -71.05 38.42 15.11
N THR A 114 -72.09 38.62 14.31
CA THR A 114 -73.30 39.31 14.77
C THR A 114 -74.00 38.51 15.86
N GLY A 115 -74.29 39.12 17.00
CA GLY A 115 -74.91 38.46 18.15
C GLY A 115 -73.93 37.88 19.16
N TYR A 116 -72.62 37.94 18.87
CA TYR A 116 -71.54 37.47 19.72
C TYR A 116 -70.64 38.65 20.15
N PRO A 117 -70.05 38.62 21.36
CA PRO A 117 -68.94 39.51 21.69
C PRO A 117 -67.67 39.09 20.93
N ASP A 118 -66.85 40.07 20.55
CA ASP A 118 -65.57 39.82 19.87
C ASP A 118 -64.61 39.03 20.76
N VAL A 119 -63.83 38.14 20.14
CA VAL A 119 -62.75 37.40 20.81
C VAL A 119 -61.42 37.73 20.15
N THR A 120 -60.35 37.85 20.95
CA THR A 120 -59.01 38.14 20.46
C THR A 120 -58.00 37.12 20.97
N LEU A 121 -57.10 36.66 20.09
CA LEU A 121 -55.94 35.86 20.41
C LEU A 121 -54.65 36.58 20.01
N GLN A 122 -53.57 36.29 20.73
CA GLN A 122 -52.24 36.79 20.43
C GLN A 122 -51.27 35.63 20.21
N THR A 123 -50.41 35.77 19.21
CA THR A 123 -49.30 34.87 18.90
C THR A 123 -48.15 35.68 18.31
N TYR A 124 -47.10 35.03 17.80
CA TYR A 124 -46.00 35.69 17.13
C TYR A 124 -45.33 34.79 16.09
N ILE A 125 -44.58 35.40 15.17
CA ILE A 125 -43.55 34.73 14.36
C ILE A 125 -42.18 35.32 14.66
N THR A 126 -41.10 34.62 14.30
CA THR A 126 -39.72 35.16 14.41
C THR A 126 -39.15 35.34 13.01
N VAL A 127 -38.51 36.47 12.74
CA VAL A 127 -37.80 36.72 11.48
C VAL A 127 -36.30 36.78 11.73
N ALA A 128 -35.52 35.96 11.03
CA ALA A 128 -34.07 35.92 11.12
C ALA A 128 -33.39 35.92 9.75
N LYS A 129 -32.19 36.52 9.67
CA LYS A 129 -31.38 36.48 8.45
C LYS A 129 -30.83 35.07 8.21
N VAL A 130 -30.78 34.69 6.93
CA VAL A 130 -30.12 33.46 6.51
C VAL A 130 -28.63 33.72 6.36
N ILE A 131 -27.81 32.96 7.12
CA ILE A 131 -26.36 33.10 7.15
C ILE A 131 -25.74 32.31 5.99
N LEU A 132 -24.79 32.92 5.29
CA LEU A 132 -23.91 32.22 4.36
C LEU A 132 -22.77 31.53 5.12
N GLU A 133 -22.35 30.36 4.66
CA GLU A 133 -21.09 29.74 5.07
C GLU A 133 -20.20 29.59 3.84
N ILE A 134 -18.88 29.77 4.02
CA ILE A 134 -17.91 29.64 2.94
C ILE A 134 -16.68 28.86 3.43
N THR A 135 -16.15 28.01 2.55
CA THR A 135 -14.86 27.34 2.72
C THR A 135 -13.86 27.86 1.69
N VAL A 136 -12.57 27.79 1.99
CA VAL A 136 -11.49 28.09 1.04
C VAL A 136 -10.35 27.10 1.24
N ARG A 137 -9.75 26.64 0.14
CA ARG A 137 -8.49 25.89 0.10
C ARG A 137 -7.71 26.24 -1.16
N THR A 138 -6.43 25.92 -1.14
CA THR A 138 -5.53 25.91 -2.30
C THR A 138 -5.35 24.46 -2.80
N ASP A 139 -4.84 24.27 -4.02
CA ASP A 139 -4.47 22.93 -4.52
C ASP A 139 -3.13 22.42 -3.96
N LYS A 140 -2.24 23.34 -3.58
CA LYS A 140 -0.97 23.09 -2.89
C LYS A 140 -0.75 24.07 -1.73
N ASP A 141 0.12 23.68 -0.80
CA ASP A 141 0.53 24.53 0.33
C ASP A 141 1.79 25.34 0.01
N THR A 142 2.57 24.94 -0.99
CA THR A 142 3.77 25.65 -1.47
C THR A 142 3.81 25.68 -3.00
N TYR A 143 4.30 26.79 -3.55
CA TYR A 143 4.43 27.04 -4.98
C TYR A 143 5.77 27.69 -5.30
N VAL A 144 6.16 27.66 -6.57
CA VAL A 144 7.33 28.40 -7.06
C VAL A 144 6.94 29.69 -7.81
N PRO A 145 7.84 30.69 -7.90
CA PRO A 145 7.58 31.89 -8.69
C PRO A 145 7.21 31.55 -10.15
N GLY A 146 6.15 32.17 -10.67
CA GLY A 146 5.62 31.89 -12.02
C GLY A 146 4.63 30.72 -12.09
N GLU A 147 4.45 29.96 -11.01
CA GLU A 147 3.43 28.91 -10.94
C GLU A 147 2.01 29.49 -10.78
N THR A 148 0.97 28.72 -11.13
CA THR A 148 -0.43 29.12 -10.93
C THR A 148 -1.04 28.38 -9.74
N ALA A 149 -1.44 29.13 -8.72
CA ALA A 149 -2.21 28.62 -7.59
C ALA A 149 -3.71 28.54 -7.93
N ILE A 150 -4.36 27.43 -7.57
CA ILE A 150 -5.80 27.23 -7.74
C ILE A 150 -6.48 27.45 -6.38
N ILE A 151 -7.23 28.55 -6.27
CA ILE A 151 -8.01 28.87 -5.07
C ILE A 151 -9.45 28.41 -5.29
N GLN A 152 -9.95 27.57 -4.39
CA GLN A 152 -11.25 26.94 -4.56
C GLN A 152 -11.99 26.74 -3.23
N GLY A 153 -13.32 26.59 -3.31
CA GLY A 153 -14.14 26.33 -2.14
C GLY A 153 -15.61 26.16 -2.46
N GLN A 154 -16.44 26.18 -1.42
CA GLN A 154 -17.89 26.05 -1.53
C GLN A 154 -18.58 27.09 -0.65
N VAL A 155 -19.70 27.61 -1.14
CA VAL A 155 -20.62 28.46 -0.39
C VAL A 155 -21.94 27.72 -0.17
N THR A 156 -22.42 27.74 1.06
CA THR A 156 -23.74 27.20 1.44
C THR A 156 -24.61 28.28 2.08
N LYS A 157 -25.93 28.11 1.96
CA LYS A 157 -26.98 28.95 2.55
C LYS A 157 -27.90 28.05 3.36
N GLY A 158 -27.87 28.18 4.68
CA GLY A 158 -28.66 27.31 5.58
C GLY A 158 -28.40 25.82 5.36
N GLY A 159 -27.12 25.45 5.14
CA GLY A 159 -26.69 24.07 4.87
C GLY A 159 -26.88 23.57 3.43
N ASN A 160 -27.56 24.32 2.55
CA ASN A 160 -27.77 23.95 1.16
C ASN A 160 -26.79 24.67 0.22
N SER A 161 -26.51 24.09 -0.95
CA SER A 161 -25.68 24.74 -1.98
C SER A 161 -26.24 26.10 -2.37
N ALA A 162 -25.38 27.12 -2.45
CA ALA A 162 -25.77 28.47 -2.80
C ALA A 162 -25.22 28.86 -4.20
N PRO A 163 -25.92 28.55 -5.30
CA PRO A 163 -25.48 28.89 -6.66
C PRO A 163 -25.62 30.39 -6.97
N GLY A 164 -24.76 30.93 -7.83
CA GLY A 164 -24.80 32.32 -8.29
C GLY A 164 -24.38 33.37 -7.24
N ILE A 165 -23.84 32.95 -6.11
CA ILE A 165 -23.31 33.85 -5.07
C ILE A 165 -21.99 34.45 -5.55
N THR A 166 -21.85 35.77 -5.40
CA THR A 166 -20.62 36.47 -5.74
C THR A 166 -19.57 36.21 -4.67
N VAL A 167 -18.39 35.78 -5.11
CA VAL A 167 -17.23 35.50 -4.27
C VAL A 167 -16.12 36.48 -4.63
N ALA A 168 -15.66 37.26 -3.66
CA ALA A 168 -14.51 38.13 -3.78
C ALA A 168 -13.30 37.44 -3.12
N ILE A 169 -12.19 37.34 -3.84
CA ILE A 169 -10.95 36.71 -3.38
C ILE A 169 -9.87 37.79 -3.30
N ASN A 170 -9.22 37.93 -2.15
CA ASN A 170 -8.06 38.80 -1.95
C ASN A 170 -6.84 37.93 -1.63
N ILE A 171 -5.82 37.99 -2.47
CA ILE A 171 -4.58 37.21 -2.36
C ILE A 171 -3.45 38.22 -2.14
N SER A 172 -3.08 38.45 -0.88
CA SER A 172 -2.05 39.41 -0.46
C SER A 172 -2.14 40.79 -1.15
N GLY A 173 -3.37 41.29 -1.37
CA GLY A 173 -3.63 42.57 -2.04
C GLY A 173 -4.13 42.46 -3.49
N THR A 174 -3.92 41.32 -4.16
CA THR A 174 -4.49 41.07 -5.49
C THR A 174 -5.94 40.66 -5.36
N ARG A 175 -6.84 41.42 -6.00
CA ARG A 175 -8.30 41.19 -5.92
C ARG A 175 -8.79 40.46 -7.16
N LEU A 176 -9.44 39.32 -6.96
CA LEU A 176 -10.14 38.54 -7.97
C LEU A 176 -11.62 38.38 -7.56
N SER A 177 -12.47 38.00 -8.51
CA SER A 177 -13.87 37.68 -8.23
C SER A 177 -14.38 36.58 -9.15
N THR A 178 -15.34 35.81 -8.65
CA THR A 178 -16.04 34.77 -9.39
C THR A 178 -17.46 34.60 -8.83
N VAL A 179 -18.24 33.71 -9.41
CA VAL A 179 -19.57 33.31 -8.92
C VAL A 179 -19.61 31.81 -8.67
N THR A 180 -20.41 31.38 -7.71
CA THR A 180 -20.59 29.95 -7.46
C THR A 180 -21.38 29.26 -8.57
N ASP A 181 -20.98 28.03 -8.91
CA ASP A 181 -21.66 27.18 -9.87
C ASP A 181 -22.99 26.60 -9.33
N GLY A 182 -23.68 25.78 -10.12
CA GLY A 182 -24.93 25.13 -9.73
C GLY A 182 -24.85 24.24 -8.48
N SER A 183 -23.65 23.88 -8.03
CA SER A 183 -23.39 23.10 -6.81
C SER A 183 -22.90 23.96 -5.64
N GLY A 184 -22.85 25.29 -5.80
CA GLY A 184 -22.34 26.22 -4.79
C GLY A 184 -20.82 26.29 -4.73
N LYS A 185 -20.08 25.71 -5.69
CA LYS A 185 -18.61 25.69 -5.70
C LYS A 185 -18.05 26.86 -6.49
N TYR A 186 -16.84 27.29 -6.14
CA TYR A 186 -16.12 28.31 -6.86
C TYR A 186 -14.64 27.94 -7.03
N GLN A 187 -14.01 28.46 -8.08
CA GLN A 187 -12.59 28.31 -8.37
C GLN A 187 -12.05 29.56 -9.08
N VAL A 188 -10.85 29.99 -8.73
CA VAL A 188 -10.06 31.00 -9.47
C VAL A 188 -8.60 30.56 -9.58
N ASN A 189 -7.96 30.95 -10.68
CA ASN A 189 -6.54 30.70 -10.91
C ASN A 189 -5.76 32.00 -10.62
N PHE A 190 -4.67 31.91 -9.88
CA PHE A 190 -3.79 33.02 -9.51
C PHE A 190 -2.37 32.72 -9.96
N LEU A 191 -1.85 33.48 -10.93
CA LEU A 191 -0.46 33.39 -11.35
C LEU A 191 0.44 34.08 -10.32
N ILE A 192 1.35 33.33 -9.72
CA ILE A 192 2.34 33.86 -8.78
C ILE A 192 3.37 34.67 -9.59
N PRO A 193 3.66 35.91 -9.18
CA PRO A 193 4.69 36.72 -9.84
C PRO A 193 6.03 35.97 -9.96
N GLY A 194 6.67 36.07 -11.12
CA GLY A 194 7.95 35.40 -11.38
C GLY A 194 9.12 35.94 -10.55
N ASP A 195 8.96 37.13 -9.97
CA ASP A 195 9.91 37.80 -9.09
C ASP A 195 9.54 37.67 -7.60
N SER A 196 8.54 36.84 -7.27
CA SER A 196 8.19 36.56 -5.88
C SER A 196 9.37 35.94 -5.13
N VAL A 197 9.75 36.57 -4.01
CA VAL A 197 10.70 36.00 -3.04
C VAL A 197 9.98 35.11 -2.03
N LEU A 198 10.75 34.30 -1.29
CA LEU A 198 10.22 33.46 -0.20
C LEU A 198 9.29 34.27 0.70
N SER A 199 8.00 33.95 0.66
CA SER A 199 6.96 34.71 1.35
C SER A 199 5.69 33.89 1.51
N SER A 200 4.95 34.20 2.58
CA SER A 200 3.62 33.64 2.81
C SER A 200 2.56 34.54 2.17
N TYR A 201 1.67 33.93 1.39
CA TYR A 201 0.53 34.59 0.79
C TYR A 201 -0.73 34.32 1.60
N ASN A 202 -1.39 35.40 2.04
CA ASN A 202 -2.69 35.32 2.72
C ASN A 202 -3.82 35.38 1.69
N VAL A 203 -4.72 34.40 1.74
CA VAL A 203 -5.92 34.32 0.90
C VAL A 203 -7.13 34.58 1.78
N THR A 204 -7.86 35.66 1.53
CA THR A 204 -9.14 35.96 2.16
C THR A 204 -10.23 35.88 1.11
N VAL A 205 -11.28 35.12 1.40
CA VAL A 205 -12.43 34.97 0.49
C VAL A 205 -13.69 35.41 1.19
N THR A 206 -14.49 36.24 0.52
CA THR A 206 -15.76 36.76 1.03
C THR A 206 -16.90 36.45 0.06
N ALA A 207 -17.94 35.76 0.53
CA ALA A 207 -19.18 35.54 -0.20
C ALA A 207 -20.21 36.63 0.15
N THR A 208 -20.88 37.18 -0.87
CA THR A 208 -21.91 38.23 -0.73
C THR A 208 -23.14 37.91 -1.58
N GLY A 209 -24.33 38.13 -1.02
CA GLY A 209 -25.62 37.98 -1.71
C GLY A 209 -26.67 38.95 -1.18
N SER A 210 -27.64 39.32 -2.02
CA SER A 210 -28.72 40.24 -1.64
C SER A 210 -29.52 39.68 -0.46
N ALA A 211 -29.73 40.51 0.57
CA ALA A 211 -30.43 40.15 1.82
C ALA A 211 -29.80 38.98 2.63
N LEU A 212 -28.51 38.68 2.41
CA LEU A 212 -27.74 37.69 3.18
C LEU A 212 -26.60 38.38 3.93
N ASP A 213 -26.25 37.85 5.10
CA ASP A 213 -25.03 38.29 5.79
C ASP A 213 -23.81 37.71 5.05
N PRO A 214 -22.74 38.50 4.85
CA PRO A 214 -21.55 38.04 4.16
C PRO A 214 -20.80 37.00 4.99
N ALA A 215 -20.22 36.01 4.31
CA ALA A 215 -19.37 35.00 4.92
C ALA A 215 -17.93 35.22 4.51
N THR A 216 -16.97 35.00 5.41
CA THR A 216 -15.53 35.13 5.10
C THR A 216 -14.77 33.88 5.56
N ALA A 217 -13.82 33.42 4.74
CA ALA A 217 -12.87 32.37 5.08
C ALA A 217 -11.44 32.78 4.68
N ILE A 218 -10.46 32.19 5.35
CA ILE A 218 -9.04 32.51 5.16
C ILE A 218 -8.24 31.22 4.99
N THR A 219 -7.24 31.24 4.10
CA THR A 219 -6.17 30.24 4.03
C THR A 219 -4.84 30.92 3.66
N THR A 220 -3.75 30.17 3.68
CA THR A 220 -2.41 30.65 3.34
C THR A 220 -1.67 29.64 2.48
N PHE A 221 -0.75 30.11 1.64
CA PHE A 221 0.26 29.27 0.99
C PHE A 221 1.62 29.95 1.02
N VAL A 222 2.70 29.23 0.73
CA VAL A 222 4.07 29.77 0.75
C VAL A 222 4.69 29.73 -0.64
N ILE A 223 5.55 30.70 -0.97
CA ILE A 223 6.42 30.63 -2.14
C ILE A 223 7.76 30.03 -1.70
N GLY A 224 8.11 28.88 -2.26
CA GLY A 224 9.35 28.14 -2.03
C GLY A 224 10.21 28.06 -3.30
N GLN A 225 11.47 27.67 -3.13
CA GLN A 225 12.36 27.28 -4.22
C GLN A 225 12.19 25.79 -4.53
N GLU A 226 12.46 25.37 -5.76
CA GLU A 226 12.59 23.94 -6.05
C GLU A 226 13.95 23.42 -5.61
N MET A 227 13.94 22.20 -5.11
CA MET A 227 15.15 21.39 -4.96
C MET A 227 14.91 20.02 -5.60
N THR A 228 15.99 19.35 -5.94
CA THR A 228 16.01 17.99 -6.43
C THR A 228 16.78 17.13 -5.46
N VAL A 229 16.43 15.85 -5.40
CA VAL A 229 17.21 14.85 -4.68
C VAL A 229 17.62 13.79 -5.70
N THR A 230 18.87 13.37 -5.64
CA THR A 230 19.38 12.24 -6.41
C THR A 230 19.93 11.21 -5.45
N ILE A 231 19.76 9.93 -5.78
CA ILE A 231 20.34 8.81 -5.03
C ILE A 231 21.06 7.91 -6.02
N THR A 232 22.32 7.58 -5.73
CA THR A 232 23.15 6.74 -6.60
C THR A 232 23.83 5.66 -5.77
N PRO A 233 23.64 4.38 -6.11
CA PRO A 233 24.35 3.28 -5.46
C PRO A 233 25.81 3.22 -5.93
N ASP A 234 26.70 2.69 -5.10
CA ASP A 234 28.12 2.52 -5.45
C ASP A 234 28.36 1.41 -6.49
N LYS A 235 27.37 0.54 -6.72
CA LYS A 235 27.39 -0.55 -7.71
C LYS A 235 26.02 -0.75 -8.34
N ASP A 236 26.00 -1.34 -9.53
CA ASP A 236 24.77 -1.70 -10.23
C ASP A 236 24.12 -2.98 -9.66
N SER A 237 24.91 -3.84 -9.02
CA SER A 237 24.47 -5.11 -8.43
C SER A 237 25.32 -5.50 -7.22
N TYR A 238 24.74 -6.26 -6.29
CA TYR A 238 25.33 -6.61 -5.00
C TYR A 238 25.27 -8.11 -4.73
N SER A 239 26.30 -8.65 -4.09
CA SER A 239 26.28 -10.00 -3.53
C SER A 239 25.70 -10.00 -2.11
N ILE A 240 25.14 -11.12 -1.65
CA ILE A 240 24.67 -11.26 -0.26
C ILE A 240 25.83 -11.00 0.70
N GLY A 241 25.62 -10.09 1.66
CA GLY A 241 26.63 -9.66 2.61
C GLY A 241 27.44 -8.43 2.18
N ASP A 242 27.30 -7.97 0.93
CA ASP A 242 27.91 -6.71 0.52
C ASP A 242 27.36 -5.55 1.34
N THR A 243 28.22 -4.59 1.69
CA THR A 243 27.74 -3.29 2.17
C THR A 243 27.41 -2.42 0.97
N VAL A 244 26.15 -2.03 0.87
CA VAL A 244 25.64 -1.08 -0.12
C VAL A 244 25.90 0.32 0.39
N TYR A 245 26.47 1.18 -0.46
CA TYR A 245 26.61 2.60 -0.21
C TYR A 245 25.78 3.37 -1.22
N CYS A 246 24.91 4.24 -0.74
CA CYS A 246 24.08 5.11 -1.56
C CYS A 246 24.46 6.56 -1.26
N ASN A 247 24.98 7.25 -2.27
CA ASN A 247 25.20 8.69 -2.18
C ASN A 247 23.89 9.42 -2.49
N ILE A 248 23.46 10.29 -1.58
CA ILE A 248 22.28 11.13 -1.73
C ILE A 248 22.77 12.56 -1.88
N ILE A 249 22.36 13.25 -2.94
CA ILE A 249 22.70 14.65 -3.19
C ILE A 249 21.42 15.46 -3.29
N VAL A 250 21.34 16.59 -2.58
CA VAL A 250 20.23 17.54 -2.65
C VAL A 250 20.73 18.88 -3.18
N GLU A 251 20.15 19.32 -4.29
CA GLU A 251 20.54 20.55 -5.00
C GLU A 251 19.31 21.42 -5.25
N ASP A 252 19.50 22.74 -5.26
CA ASP A 252 18.46 23.68 -5.71
C ASP A 252 18.29 23.62 -7.25
N ALA A 253 17.29 24.33 -7.77
CA ALA A 253 17.03 24.41 -9.22
C ALA A 253 18.21 24.94 -10.06
N SER A 254 19.20 25.60 -9.44
CA SER A 254 20.41 26.11 -10.09
C SER A 254 21.60 25.13 -9.99
N GLY A 255 21.42 23.97 -9.35
CA GLY A 255 22.47 22.99 -9.10
C GLY A 255 23.38 23.34 -7.92
N ASN A 256 23.01 24.28 -7.06
CA ASN A 256 23.78 24.55 -5.84
C ASN A 256 23.37 23.56 -4.74
N PRO A 257 24.30 23.15 -3.88
CA PRO A 257 23.99 22.22 -2.80
C PRO A 257 23.02 22.84 -1.78
N VAL A 258 22.08 22.04 -1.29
CA VAL A 258 21.16 22.41 -0.21
C VAL A 258 21.64 21.78 1.10
N PRO A 259 22.35 22.54 1.95
CA PRO A 259 22.93 21.98 3.17
C PRO A 259 21.90 21.81 4.29
N TYR A 260 22.11 20.77 5.10
CA TYR A 260 21.26 20.46 6.26
C TYR A 260 19.77 20.34 5.90
N ALA A 261 19.47 19.74 4.75
CA ALA A 261 18.13 19.29 4.41
C ALA A 261 17.82 18.00 5.19
N ASP A 262 16.64 17.91 5.78
CA ASP A 262 16.18 16.71 6.47
C ASP A 262 15.81 15.65 5.44
N LEU A 263 16.24 14.41 5.67
CA LEU A 263 16.02 13.27 4.80
C LEU A 263 15.16 12.22 5.50
N THR A 264 14.18 11.67 4.78
CA THR A 264 13.49 10.43 5.13
C THR A 264 13.75 9.39 4.05
N ILE A 265 14.36 8.27 4.42
CA ILE A 265 14.77 7.19 3.52
C ILE A 265 13.94 5.96 3.84
N SER A 266 13.04 5.59 2.93
CA SER A 266 12.22 4.39 3.00
C SER A 266 12.79 3.34 2.08
N SER A 267 12.94 2.12 2.57
CA SER A 267 13.39 0.98 1.78
C SER A 267 12.36 -0.15 1.88
N ILE A 268 11.96 -0.70 0.73
CA ILE A 268 10.88 -1.67 0.60
C ILE A 268 11.35 -2.86 -0.23
N ARG A 269 11.34 -4.06 0.34
CA ARG A 269 11.60 -5.30 -0.40
C ARG A 269 10.36 -5.65 -1.22
N LEU A 270 10.51 -5.77 -2.54
CA LEU A 270 9.37 -5.87 -3.45
C LEU A 270 8.56 -7.17 -3.30
N VAL A 271 9.18 -8.28 -2.88
CA VAL A 271 8.46 -9.56 -2.73
C VAL A 271 7.82 -9.69 -1.36
N SER A 272 8.57 -9.43 -0.28
CA SER A 272 8.05 -9.57 1.09
C SER A 272 7.18 -8.40 1.54
N GLY A 273 7.32 -7.23 0.90
CA GLY A 273 6.70 -5.98 1.35
C GLY A 273 7.32 -5.40 2.62
N ARG A 274 8.38 -6.02 3.15
CA ARG A 274 9.06 -5.55 4.37
C ARG A 274 9.64 -4.16 4.13
N LYS A 275 9.38 -3.26 5.08
CA LYS A 275 9.81 -1.86 5.04
C LYS A 275 10.79 -1.54 6.16
N ASN A 276 11.78 -0.73 5.85
CA ASN A 276 12.58 -0.02 6.86
C ASN A 276 12.58 1.47 6.53
N SER A 277 12.54 2.31 7.56
CA SER A 277 12.63 3.76 7.42
C SER A 277 13.74 4.30 8.30
N LEU A 278 14.51 5.24 7.76
CA LEU A 278 15.60 5.93 8.43
C LEU A 278 15.48 7.42 8.16
N THR A 279 16.04 8.22 9.06
CA THR A 279 16.16 9.67 8.88
C THR A 279 17.63 10.07 8.80
N GLY A 280 17.90 11.17 8.11
CA GLY A 280 19.25 11.72 7.93
C GLY A 280 19.20 13.22 7.69
N ILE A 281 20.36 13.84 7.57
CA ILE A 281 20.51 15.24 7.17
C ILE A 281 21.62 15.35 6.14
N THR A 282 21.49 16.25 5.15
CA THR A 282 22.62 16.56 4.27
C THR A 282 23.70 17.37 5.00
N ASP A 283 24.95 17.21 4.58
CA ASP A 283 26.08 17.97 5.09
C ASP A 283 26.17 19.36 4.44
N ALA A 284 27.30 20.05 4.61
CA ALA A 284 27.52 21.38 4.05
C ALA A 284 27.60 21.42 2.52
N LEU A 285 27.82 20.26 1.87
CA LEU A 285 27.87 20.09 0.42
C LEU A 285 26.54 19.54 -0.13
N GLY A 286 25.49 19.45 0.69
CA GLY A 286 24.21 18.92 0.25
C GLY A 286 24.21 17.40 0.09
N GLU A 287 25.20 16.71 0.67
CA GLU A 287 25.38 15.26 0.50
C GLU A 287 25.00 14.48 1.76
N ASN A 288 24.55 13.24 1.59
CA ASN A 288 24.40 12.26 2.66
C ASN A 288 24.79 10.86 2.17
N LEU A 289 25.58 10.14 2.96
CA LEU A 289 25.94 8.75 2.68
C LEU A 289 25.07 7.80 3.52
N TRP A 290 24.23 7.03 2.85
CA TRP A 290 23.43 5.98 3.46
C TRP A 290 24.02 4.60 3.13
N SER A 291 24.02 3.68 4.10
CA SER A 291 24.54 2.32 3.88
C SER A 291 23.77 1.24 4.61
N PHE A 292 23.76 0.04 4.04
CA PHE A 292 23.17 -1.16 4.65
C PHE A 292 23.81 -2.45 4.10
N VAL A 293 23.58 -3.60 4.73
CA VAL A 293 24.08 -4.90 4.23
C VAL A 293 23.03 -5.54 3.30
N TRP A 294 23.45 -5.88 2.08
CA TRP A 294 22.58 -6.51 1.10
C TRP A 294 22.28 -7.96 1.47
N GLY A 295 21.03 -8.38 1.26
CA GLY A 295 20.65 -9.79 1.36
C GLY A 295 20.81 -10.42 2.75
N GLN A 296 20.97 -9.62 3.82
CA GLN A 296 21.06 -10.11 5.21
C GLN A 296 20.13 -9.36 6.17
N ASP A 297 19.59 -10.06 7.16
CA ASP A 297 18.94 -9.44 8.31
C ASP A 297 19.95 -8.94 9.35
N ALA A 298 19.47 -8.32 10.43
CA ALA A 298 20.32 -7.80 11.50
C ALA A 298 21.12 -8.88 12.25
N ALA A 299 20.76 -10.16 12.12
CA ALA A 299 21.49 -11.29 12.67
C ALA A 299 22.50 -11.90 11.67
N GLY A 300 22.63 -11.32 10.47
CA GLY A 300 23.50 -11.81 9.40
C GLY A 300 22.91 -13.00 8.64
N LYS A 301 21.62 -13.32 8.83
CA LYS A 301 20.97 -14.42 8.11
C LYS A 301 20.57 -13.96 6.71
N THR A 302 20.85 -14.81 5.71
CA THR A 302 20.43 -14.57 4.33
C THR A 302 18.93 -14.37 4.19
N ILE A 303 18.55 -13.34 3.42
CA ILE A 303 17.19 -12.97 3.04
C ILE A 303 17.10 -12.82 1.52
N ALA A 304 16.40 -13.73 0.86
CA ALA A 304 16.06 -13.62 -0.55
C ALA A 304 14.62 -13.08 -0.66
N GLU A 305 14.48 -11.76 -0.79
CA GLU A 305 13.17 -11.07 -0.72
C GLU A 305 12.95 -10.08 -1.88
N GLY A 306 13.70 -10.22 -2.97
CA GLY A 306 13.51 -9.37 -4.13
C GLY A 306 14.33 -8.09 -4.12
N LYS A 307 14.20 -7.36 -5.24
CA LYS A 307 14.75 -6.01 -5.42
C LYS A 307 14.32 -5.09 -4.29
N LEU A 308 15.18 -4.13 -3.97
CA LEU A 308 14.91 -3.13 -2.95
C LEU A 308 14.51 -1.82 -3.63
N LYS A 309 13.25 -1.39 -3.44
CA LYS A 309 12.84 -0.03 -3.78
C LYS A 309 13.26 0.89 -2.65
N VAL A 310 14.00 1.94 -2.99
CA VAL A 310 14.40 3.00 -2.07
C VAL A 310 13.69 4.28 -2.49
N GLU A 311 13.04 4.94 -1.56
CA GLU A 311 12.38 6.23 -1.72
C GLU A 311 13.04 7.21 -0.75
N VAL A 312 13.59 8.30 -1.26
CA VAL A 312 14.21 9.37 -0.46
C VAL A 312 13.35 10.61 -0.59
N SER A 313 12.92 11.16 0.54
CA SER A 313 12.25 12.46 0.62
C SER A 313 13.18 13.46 1.33
N ALA A 314 13.41 14.62 0.72
CA ALA A 314 14.17 15.71 1.29
C ALA A 314 13.24 16.89 1.63
N THR A 315 13.43 17.51 2.80
CA THR A 315 12.70 18.69 3.25
C THR A 315 13.64 19.77 3.77
N LYS A 316 13.38 21.03 3.42
CA LYS A 316 14.14 22.18 3.89
C LYS A 316 13.25 23.43 3.90
N ASP A 317 13.35 24.24 4.95
CA ASP A 317 12.64 25.52 5.02
C ASP A 317 12.93 26.38 3.80
N GLY A 318 11.87 26.89 3.17
CA GLY A 318 11.97 27.68 1.95
C GLY A 318 12.10 26.86 0.66
N PHE A 319 12.06 25.52 0.73
CA PHE A 319 12.05 24.64 -0.43
C PHE A 319 10.81 23.75 -0.47
N ASN A 320 10.39 23.40 -1.69
CA ASN A 320 9.43 22.33 -1.91
C ASN A 320 10.05 20.97 -1.53
N ILE A 321 9.22 20.03 -1.06
CA ILE A 321 9.65 18.65 -0.80
C ILE A 321 10.14 18.03 -2.12
N ALA A 322 11.32 17.43 -2.09
CA ALA A 322 11.87 16.68 -3.23
C ALA A 322 11.88 15.19 -2.94
N ILE A 323 11.51 14.37 -3.93
CA ILE A 323 11.45 12.91 -3.79
C ILE A 323 12.24 12.27 -4.92
N ALA A 324 13.04 11.25 -4.59
CA ALA A 324 13.68 10.35 -5.55
C ALA A 324 13.36 8.90 -5.23
N GLU A 325 13.31 8.09 -6.28
CA GLU A 325 13.15 6.65 -6.18
C GLU A 325 14.29 5.93 -6.91
N LEU A 326 14.73 4.81 -6.34
CA LEU A 326 15.76 3.95 -6.92
C LEU A 326 15.39 2.49 -6.69
N LEU A 327 15.68 1.64 -7.67
CA LEU A 327 15.63 0.18 -7.53
C LEU A 327 17.06 -0.36 -7.44
N ILE A 328 17.36 -0.98 -6.31
CA ILE A 328 18.63 -1.68 -6.09
C ILE A 328 18.40 -3.17 -6.33
N SER A 329 19.27 -3.76 -7.15
CA SER A 329 19.23 -5.16 -7.55
C SER A 329 20.48 -5.90 -7.07
N GLY A 330 20.43 -7.22 -7.10
CA GLY A 330 21.55 -8.07 -6.69
C GLY A 330 21.06 -9.41 -6.15
N CYS A 331 22.00 -10.25 -5.75
CA CYS A 331 21.72 -11.63 -5.40
C CYS A 331 20.66 -11.77 -4.29
N GLY A 332 19.72 -12.69 -4.48
CA GLY A 332 18.52 -12.87 -3.66
C GLY A 332 17.37 -11.96 -4.09
N ASP A 333 17.44 -11.32 -5.27
CA ASP A 333 16.35 -10.51 -5.81
C ASP A 333 15.32 -11.30 -6.63
N LEU A 334 15.53 -12.62 -6.73
CA LEU A 334 14.68 -13.60 -7.40
C LEU A 334 14.57 -13.38 -8.92
N ILE A 335 15.47 -12.59 -9.51
CA ILE A 335 15.58 -12.36 -10.94
C ILE A 335 17.00 -12.74 -11.36
N VAL A 336 17.13 -13.86 -12.05
CA VAL A 336 18.42 -14.32 -12.60
C VAL A 336 18.98 -13.28 -13.57
N ASP A 337 20.08 -12.65 -13.19
CA ASP A 337 20.90 -11.83 -14.08
C ASP A 337 21.73 -12.73 -15.02
N GLU A 338 22.09 -12.23 -16.21
CA GLU A 338 22.98 -12.94 -17.14
C GLU A 338 24.37 -13.23 -16.55
N ASN A 339 24.75 -12.52 -15.49
CA ASN A 339 26.03 -12.68 -14.79
C ASN A 339 25.92 -13.45 -13.47
N GLU A 340 24.73 -13.89 -13.08
CA GLU A 340 24.49 -14.66 -11.85
C GLU A 340 24.50 -16.16 -12.12
N PHE A 341 25.26 -16.89 -11.32
CA PHE A 341 25.36 -18.33 -11.42
C PHE A 341 25.14 -19.00 -10.07
N CYS A 342 24.99 -20.31 -10.08
CA CYS A 342 24.70 -21.08 -8.87
C CYS A 342 25.77 -20.94 -7.77
N LEU A 343 26.99 -20.52 -8.11
CA LEU A 343 28.09 -20.42 -7.14
C LEU A 343 28.12 -19.05 -6.46
N ASP A 344 27.82 -17.98 -7.17
CA ASP A 344 27.82 -16.63 -6.64
C ASP A 344 26.46 -16.25 -6.07
N CYS A 345 25.38 -16.62 -6.77
CA CYS A 345 24.01 -16.39 -6.32
C CYS A 345 23.14 -17.66 -6.34
N PRO A 346 23.34 -18.60 -5.39
CA PRO A 346 22.51 -19.80 -5.30
C PRO A 346 21.03 -19.51 -5.00
N GLU A 347 20.71 -18.34 -4.45
CA GLU A 347 19.36 -17.90 -4.14
C GLU A 347 18.53 -17.64 -5.40
N ASP A 348 19.13 -17.04 -6.42
CA ASP A 348 18.46 -16.71 -7.69
C ASP A 348 18.68 -17.80 -8.74
N CYS A 349 19.83 -18.49 -8.68
CA CYS A 349 20.20 -19.60 -9.56
C CYS A 349 20.21 -20.97 -8.84
N PRO A 350 19.09 -21.43 -8.25
CA PRO A 350 19.05 -22.72 -7.60
C PRO A 350 19.17 -23.84 -8.65
N CYS A 351 20.07 -24.79 -8.39
CA CYS A 351 20.16 -25.98 -9.22
C CYS A 351 18.93 -26.87 -9.01
N GLY A 352 18.51 -27.55 -10.08
CA GLY A 352 17.41 -28.51 -10.00
C GLY A 352 17.69 -29.66 -9.02
N PRO A 353 16.66 -30.45 -8.65
CA PRO A 353 16.77 -31.49 -7.63
C PRO A 353 17.78 -32.60 -7.95
N ASN A 354 18.18 -32.76 -9.22
CA ASN A 354 19.18 -33.74 -9.67
C ASN A 354 20.46 -33.08 -10.20
N GLU A 355 20.59 -31.77 -9.99
CA GLU A 355 21.74 -30.98 -10.41
C GLU A 355 22.55 -30.54 -9.19
N ILE A 356 23.80 -30.18 -9.45
CA ILE A 356 24.77 -29.72 -8.47
C ILE A 356 25.39 -28.47 -9.06
N CYS A 357 25.60 -27.45 -8.23
CA CYS A 357 26.38 -26.31 -8.65
C CYS A 357 27.82 -26.73 -8.95
N ASP A 358 28.18 -26.83 -10.22
CA ASP A 358 29.51 -27.21 -10.67
C ASP A 358 29.89 -26.48 -11.96
N PRO A 359 30.38 -25.24 -11.83
CA PRO A 359 30.87 -24.45 -12.97
C PRO A 359 32.08 -25.10 -13.66
N SER A 360 32.78 -26.05 -13.02
CA SER A 360 33.90 -26.75 -13.65
C SER A 360 33.48 -27.96 -14.49
N SER A 361 32.21 -28.37 -14.43
CA SER A 361 31.72 -29.53 -15.17
C SER A 361 31.74 -29.30 -16.68
N ASP A 362 32.01 -30.37 -17.42
CA ASP A 362 31.85 -30.43 -18.87
C ASP A 362 30.36 -30.55 -19.28
N TYR A 363 29.49 -30.88 -18.33
CA TYR A 363 28.04 -31.07 -18.53
C TYR A 363 27.19 -29.94 -17.96
N LYS A 364 27.82 -28.84 -17.51
CA LYS A 364 27.08 -27.73 -16.93
C LYS A 364 26.16 -27.06 -17.97
N ASN A 365 25.04 -26.55 -17.49
CA ASN A 365 24.25 -25.58 -18.22
C ASN A 365 24.97 -24.23 -18.20
N SER A 366 25.18 -23.62 -19.36
CA SER A 366 25.90 -22.35 -19.51
C SER A 366 25.21 -21.17 -18.85
N ASN A 367 23.90 -21.25 -18.62
CA ASN A 367 23.10 -20.13 -18.13
C ASN A 367 23.13 -20.03 -16.60
N ASN A 368 23.18 -21.15 -15.88
CA ASN A 368 23.14 -21.16 -14.42
C ASN A 368 24.33 -21.88 -13.77
N MET A 369 25.22 -22.47 -14.57
CA MET A 369 26.39 -23.27 -14.15
C MET A 369 26.05 -24.52 -13.31
N CYS A 370 24.78 -24.91 -13.27
CA CYS A 370 24.35 -26.16 -12.68
C CYS A 370 24.71 -27.33 -13.61
N SER A 371 25.19 -28.42 -13.04
CA SER A 371 25.56 -29.64 -13.75
C SER A 371 24.71 -30.79 -13.24
N PRO A 372 24.32 -31.76 -14.09
CA PRO A 372 23.81 -33.03 -13.59
C PRO A 372 24.88 -33.72 -12.74
N LYS A 373 24.47 -34.70 -11.92
CA LYS A 373 25.42 -35.63 -11.30
C LYS A 373 26.20 -36.39 -12.37
N VAL A 374 27.52 -36.42 -12.24
CA VAL A 374 28.43 -37.06 -13.19
C VAL A 374 29.00 -38.34 -12.60
N ALA A 375 29.06 -39.38 -13.44
CA ALA A 375 29.80 -40.59 -13.19
C ALA A 375 31.04 -40.67 -14.10
N CYS A 376 32.23 -40.69 -13.49
CA CYS A 376 33.48 -40.79 -14.24
C CYS A 376 33.93 -42.24 -14.37
N ILE A 377 34.31 -42.65 -15.58
CA ILE A 377 34.83 -44.01 -15.86
C ILE A 377 36.33 -43.90 -16.14
N PHE A 378 37.15 -44.47 -15.27
CA PHE A 378 38.60 -44.43 -15.35
C PHE A 378 39.17 -45.79 -15.74
N ILE A 379 40.12 -45.79 -16.68
CA ILE A 379 40.88 -46.98 -17.10
C ILE A 379 42.36 -46.68 -16.90
N SER A 380 43.05 -47.46 -16.08
CA SER A 380 44.49 -47.30 -15.91
C SER A 380 45.22 -47.66 -17.19
N LYS A 381 46.16 -46.82 -17.61
CA LYS A 381 47.09 -47.10 -18.71
C LYS A 381 48.08 -48.23 -18.37
N GLY A 382 48.17 -48.61 -17.10
CA GLY A 382 48.89 -49.81 -16.66
C GLY A 382 48.17 -51.11 -17.03
N LEU A 383 46.89 -51.07 -17.40
CA LEU A 383 46.17 -52.24 -17.87
C LEU A 383 46.63 -52.62 -19.28
N GLY A 384 47.18 -53.83 -19.41
CA GLY A 384 47.36 -54.44 -20.72
C GLY A 384 46.03 -54.75 -21.40
N TRP A 385 46.04 -54.82 -22.74
CA TRP A 385 44.86 -55.05 -23.57
C TRP A 385 43.97 -56.22 -23.11
N TYR A 386 44.57 -57.31 -22.61
CA TYR A 386 43.86 -58.48 -22.12
C TYR A 386 43.02 -58.17 -20.87
N HIS A 387 43.57 -57.40 -19.93
CA HIS A 387 42.87 -57.01 -18.70
C HIS A 387 41.81 -55.94 -18.97
N GLU A 388 42.06 -55.04 -19.93
CA GLU A 388 41.06 -54.07 -20.38
C GLU A 388 39.87 -54.78 -21.04
N TRP A 389 40.13 -55.77 -21.91
CA TRP A 389 39.08 -56.63 -22.48
C TRP A 389 38.28 -57.34 -21.38
N TYR A 390 38.97 -57.91 -20.39
CA TYR A 390 38.33 -58.60 -19.27
C TYR A 390 37.47 -57.66 -18.40
N ALA A 391 37.90 -56.41 -18.17
CA ALA A 391 37.14 -55.41 -17.44
C ALA A 391 35.98 -54.79 -18.26
N SER A 392 35.99 -54.94 -19.58
CA SER A 392 35.09 -54.21 -20.48
C SER A 392 33.60 -54.50 -20.26
N ASP A 393 33.24 -55.76 -19.97
CA ASP A 393 31.85 -56.13 -19.70
C ASP A 393 31.34 -55.55 -18.38
N ASP A 394 32.18 -55.53 -17.34
CA ASP A 394 31.86 -54.92 -16.05
C ASP A 394 31.77 -53.39 -16.17
N ILE A 395 32.69 -52.75 -16.90
CA ILE A 395 32.65 -51.31 -17.23
C ILE A 395 31.36 -50.97 -17.98
N LYS A 396 30.96 -51.79 -18.95
CA LYS A 396 29.70 -51.62 -19.70
C LYS A 396 28.48 -51.82 -18.80
N GLY A 397 28.52 -52.78 -17.90
CA GLY A 397 27.48 -53.05 -16.92
C GLY A 397 27.29 -51.89 -15.95
N ILE A 398 28.38 -51.39 -15.35
CA ILE A 398 28.33 -50.28 -14.39
C ILE A 398 27.92 -48.97 -15.06
N ARG A 399 28.37 -48.71 -16.29
CA ARG A 399 27.92 -47.56 -17.10
C ARG A 399 26.39 -47.54 -17.24
N LYS A 400 25.78 -48.66 -17.61
CA LYS A 400 24.30 -48.79 -17.67
C LYS A 400 23.65 -48.59 -16.29
N LYS A 401 24.27 -49.12 -15.22
CA LYS A 401 23.78 -48.95 -13.85
C LYS A 401 23.78 -47.48 -13.41
N TYR A 402 24.83 -46.73 -13.74
CA TYR A 402 24.90 -45.29 -13.47
C TYR A 402 23.90 -44.50 -14.32
N GLN A 403 23.77 -44.78 -15.62
CA GLN A 403 22.74 -44.14 -16.45
C GLN A 403 21.33 -44.37 -15.89
N LYS A 404 21.01 -45.60 -15.45
CA LYS A 404 19.72 -45.92 -14.82
C LYS A 404 19.48 -45.17 -13.49
N LYS A 405 20.56 -44.81 -12.79
CA LYS A 405 20.51 -43.99 -11.56
C LYS A 405 20.47 -42.47 -11.85
N GLY A 406 20.44 -42.06 -13.13
CA GLY A 406 20.32 -40.66 -13.54
C GLY A 406 21.64 -39.90 -13.67
N TYR A 407 22.79 -40.59 -13.65
CA TYR A 407 24.08 -39.94 -13.87
C TYR A 407 24.33 -39.66 -15.35
N SER A 408 24.93 -38.50 -15.64
CA SER A 408 25.66 -38.28 -16.88
C SER A 408 26.98 -39.03 -16.81
N VAL A 409 27.21 -39.99 -17.71
CA VAL A 409 28.40 -40.85 -17.66
C VAL A 409 29.43 -40.40 -18.68
N THR A 410 30.66 -40.17 -18.24
CA THR A 410 31.75 -39.74 -19.12
C THR A 410 32.13 -40.81 -20.14
N PRO A 411 32.75 -40.45 -21.27
CA PRO A 411 33.60 -41.39 -22.01
C PRO A 411 34.67 -42.02 -21.10
N ASP A 412 35.33 -43.06 -21.57
CA ASP A 412 36.42 -43.69 -20.81
C ASP A 412 37.60 -42.70 -20.68
N ILE A 413 38.08 -42.52 -19.45
CA ILE A 413 39.15 -41.60 -19.09
C ILE A 413 40.38 -42.44 -18.77
N TYR A 414 41.37 -42.41 -19.65
CA TYR A 414 42.62 -43.11 -19.44
C TYR A 414 43.54 -42.34 -18.48
N VAL A 415 43.92 -42.97 -17.37
CA VAL A 415 44.68 -42.35 -16.28
C VAL A 415 46.02 -43.06 -16.06
N ASN A 416 47.06 -42.32 -15.67
CA ASN A 416 48.36 -42.91 -15.32
C ASN A 416 48.50 -43.14 -13.81
N ASP A 417 47.89 -42.28 -13.00
CA ASP A 417 48.03 -42.29 -11.55
C ASP A 417 46.84 -41.61 -10.84
N ILE A 418 46.95 -41.45 -9.50
CA ILE A 418 45.93 -40.80 -8.66
C ILE A 418 45.71 -39.32 -9.00
N TYR A 419 46.69 -38.61 -9.54
CA TYR A 419 46.57 -37.19 -9.82
C TYR A 419 45.61 -36.95 -11.00
N ASP A 420 45.68 -37.83 -12.00
CA ASP A 420 44.73 -37.82 -13.12
C ASP A 420 43.28 -38.09 -12.65
N VAL A 421 43.08 -38.99 -11.68
CA VAL A 421 41.76 -39.30 -11.12
C VAL A 421 41.24 -38.16 -10.24
N THR A 422 42.07 -37.67 -9.31
CA THR A 422 41.69 -36.63 -8.34
C THR A 422 41.32 -35.32 -9.02
N LYS A 423 41.90 -34.99 -10.17
CA LYS A 423 41.46 -33.88 -11.01
C LYS A 423 39.94 -33.88 -11.24
N TYR A 424 39.32 -35.03 -11.50
CA TYR A 424 37.88 -35.14 -11.71
C TYR A 424 37.10 -35.25 -10.39
N LEU A 425 37.69 -35.87 -9.36
CA LEU A 425 37.06 -35.95 -8.03
C LEU A 425 36.90 -34.59 -7.36
N THR A 426 37.76 -33.62 -7.69
CA THR A 426 37.66 -32.24 -7.18
C THR A 426 36.39 -31.52 -7.64
N ARG A 427 35.74 -32.01 -8.70
CA ARG A 427 34.54 -31.39 -9.28
C ARG A 427 33.31 -31.72 -8.42
N PRO A 428 32.52 -30.72 -7.97
CA PRO A 428 31.29 -30.93 -7.22
C PRO A 428 30.31 -31.94 -7.82
N SER A 429 30.14 -31.92 -9.14
CA SER A 429 29.21 -32.79 -9.88
C SER A 429 29.65 -34.25 -9.94
N THR A 430 30.94 -34.56 -9.74
CA THR A 430 31.42 -35.94 -9.67
C THR A 430 30.86 -36.60 -8.42
N LYS A 431 29.89 -37.49 -8.64
CA LYS A 431 29.16 -38.22 -7.59
C LYS A 431 29.24 -39.73 -7.75
N ALA A 432 29.74 -40.22 -8.86
CA ALA A 432 30.06 -41.64 -9.01
C ALA A 432 31.38 -41.84 -9.76
N ILE A 433 32.09 -42.93 -9.44
CA ILE A 433 33.26 -43.34 -10.21
C ILE A 433 33.25 -44.84 -10.49
N ALA A 434 33.74 -45.23 -11.66
CA ALA A 434 34.20 -46.59 -11.93
C ALA A 434 35.70 -46.52 -12.24
N TYR A 435 36.48 -47.44 -11.69
CA TYR A 435 37.91 -47.50 -11.91
C TYR A 435 38.31 -48.92 -12.27
N ALA A 436 38.99 -49.10 -13.41
CA ALA A 436 39.61 -50.36 -13.78
C ALA A 436 41.14 -50.21 -13.77
N GLY A 437 41.80 -51.10 -13.03
CA GLY A 437 43.22 -50.99 -12.77
C GLY A 437 43.90 -52.25 -12.25
N HIS A 438 45.22 -52.19 -12.11
CA HIS A 438 46.03 -53.33 -11.66
C HIS A 438 46.72 -53.02 -10.31
N SER A 439 46.67 -53.99 -9.38
CA SER A 439 47.45 -53.95 -8.14
C SER A 439 47.77 -55.37 -7.70
N VAL A 440 49.01 -55.61 -7.28
CA VAL A 440 49.38 -56.90 -6.68
C VAL A 440 49.32 -56.86 -5.15
N ASP A 441 49.50 -55.69 -4.51
CA ASP A 441 49.44 -55.52 -3.05
C ASP A 441 49.00 -54.06 -2.70
N ILE A 442 47.78 -53.88 -2.14
CA ILE A 442 47.14 -52.73 -1.42
C ILE A 442 47.77 -51.30 -1.49
N PRO A 443 46.99 -50.18 -1.63
CA PRO A 443 45.68 -49.95 -2.24
C PRO A 443 45.81 -49.08 -3.51
N THR A 444 44.86 -49.16 -4.45
CA THR A 444 45.05 -48.56 -5.78
C THR A 444 43.72 -48.09 -6.39
N ILE A 445 43.58 -47.10 -7.28
CA ILE A 445 44.08 -45.73 -7.54
C ILE A 445 45.51 -45.24 -7.17
N GLU A 446 46.57 -45.49 -7.94
CA GLU A 446 47.05 -46.82 -8.27
C GLU A 446 48.37 -47.17 -7.56
N ASN A 447 48.71 -46.47 -6.46
CA ASN A 447 49.48 -47.00 -5.32
C ASN A 447 49.58 -45.94 -4.22
N VAL A 448 48.45 -45.31 -3.91
CA VAL A 448 48.34 -44.22 -2.94
C VAL A 448 47.35 -44.65 -1.88
N THR A 449 47.82 -44.72 -0.62
CA THR A 449 46.96 -44.99 0.53
C THR A 449 45.90 -43.90 0.66
N SER A 450 44.73 -44.23 1.23
CA SER A 450 43.67 -43.24 1.42
C SER A 450 44.15 -41.99 2.19
N SER A 451 45.12 -42.15 3.09
CA SER A 451 45.80 -41.04 3.80
C SER A 451 46.51 -40.04 2.89
N ASN A 452 46.90 -40.45 1.69
CA ASN A 452 47.68 -39.65 0.75
C ASN A 452 46.80 -39.05 -0.37
N ILE A 453 45.54 -39.49 -0.50
CA ILE A 453 44.61 -38.92 -1.48
C ILE A 453 44.35 -37.42 -1.25
N PRO A 454 44.19 -36.91 -0.01
CA PRO A 454 44.07 -35.48 0.23
C PRO A 454 45.23 -34.65 -0.36
N SER A 455 46.47 -35.15 -0.28
CA SER A 455 47.64 -34.50 -0.87
C SER A 455 47.56 -34.46 -2.40
N ALA A 456 47.03 -35.53 -3.02
CA ALA A 456 46.77 -35.56 -4.45
C ALA A 456 45.68 -34.56 -4.88
N PHE A 457 44.63 -34.37 -4.07
CA PHE A 457 43.64 -33.31 -4.30
C PHE A 457 44.25 -31.92 -4.31
N ILE A 458 45.12 -31.60 -3.33
CA ILE A 458 45.79 -30.29 -3.24
C ILE A 458 46.61 -30.02 -4.51
N TYR A 459 47.37 -31.02 -4.95
CA TYR A 459 48.17 -30.92 -6.16
C TYR A 459 47.31 -30.76 -7.42
N SER A 460 46.32 -31.64 -7.60
CA SER A 460 45.48 -31.70 -8.80
C SER A 460 44.51 -30.52 -8.91
N ASN A 461 44.10 -29.91 -7.80
CA ASN A 461 43.22 -28.74 -7.81
C ASN A 461 43.78 -27.58 -8.65
N ASN A 462 45.10 -27.45 -8.80
CA ASN A 462 45.71 -26.39 -9.60
C ASN A 462 46.08 -26.83 -11.03
N LYS A 463 45.66 -28.01 -11.49
CA LYS A 463 45.99 -28.54 -12.82
C LYS A 463 44.85 -28.33 -13.81
N ALA A 464 45.21 -28.20 -15.09
CA ALA A 464 44.24 -27.97 -16.16
C ALA A 464 43.07 -28.96 -16.10
N GLY A 465 41.84 -28.43 -16.07
CA GLY A 465 40.60 -29.19 -16.01
C GLY A 465 40.12 -29.65 -14.62
N SER A 466 40.81 -29.33 -13.53
CA SER A 466 40.29 -29.50 -12.16
C SER A 466 39.26 -28.42 -11.81
N PHE A 467 38.59 -28.54 -10.66
CA PHE A 467 37.62 -27.55 -10.19
C PHE A 467 38.23 -26.13 -10.06
N VAL A 468 39.26 -25.98 -9.22
CA VAL A 468 39.85 -24.67 -8.94
C VAL A 468 40.49 -24.06 -10.19
N PHE A 469 41.21 -24.85 -10.99
CA PHE A 469 41.81 -24.36 -12.24
C PHE A 469 40.74 -23.80 -13.18
N ARG A 470 39.65 -24.53 -13.41
CA ARG A 470 38.59 -24.09 -14.32
C ARG A 470 37.85 -22.87 -13.80
N CYS A 471 37.56 -22.80 -12.51
CA CYS A 471 36.99 -21.60 -11.93
C CYS A 471 37.94 -20.41 -12.09
N ARG A 472 39.24 -20.59 -11.84
CA ARG A 472 40.24 -19.52 -11.88
C ARG A 472 40.57 -19.00 -13.29
N TYR A 473 40.66 -19.88 -14.26
CA TYR A 473 41.20 -19.54 -15.59
C TYR A 473 40.19 -19.67 -16.73
N GLU A 474 39.02 -20.25 -16.48
CA GLU A 474 37.98 -20.41 -17.48
C GLU A 474 36.71 -19.67 -17.05
N VAL A 475 35.90 -20.25 -16.17
CA VAL A 475 34.50 -19.83 -15.94
C VAL A 475 34.37 -18.55 -15.10
N TYR A 476 35.23 -18.37 -14.10
CA TYR A 476 35.23 -17.17 -13.24
C TYR A 476 36.53 -16.39 -13.32
N ALA A 477 37.23 -16.42 -14.45
CA ALA A 477 38.49 -15.70 -14.59
C ALA A 477 38.34 -14.20 -14.25
N ALA A 478 37.25 -13.57 -14.68
CA ALA A 478 36.96 -12.16 -14.39
C ALA A 478 36.57 -11.88 -12.93
N ARG A 479 36.06 -12.90 -12.21
CA ARG A 479 35.52 -12.78 -10.83
C ARG A 479 36.29 -13.63 -9.83
N TRP A 480 37.52 -14.03 -10.19
CA TRP A 480 38.30 -14.97 -9.38
C TRP A 480 38.56 -14.42 -7.98
N PHE A 481 38.93 -13.15 -7.87
CA PHE A 481 39.23 -12.53 -6.58
C PHE A 481 38.02 -12.48 -5.66
N ASP A 482 36.83 -12.22 -6.20
CA ASP A 482 35.58 -12.15 -5.43
C ASP A 482 35.18 -13.55 -4.92
N LEU A 483 35.37 -14.58 -5.74
CA LEU A 483 34.91 -15.94 -5.45
C LEU A 483 35.98 -16.87 -4.88
N GLN A 484 37.24 -16.44 -4.79
CA GLN A 484 38.37 -17.29 -4.43
C GLN A 484 38.14 -18.05 -3.12
N ASN A 485 37.70 -17.36 -2.07
CA ASN A 485 37.48 -17.99 -0.76
C ASN A 485 36.38 -19.06 -0.82
N LYS A 486 35.29 -18.78 -1.53
CA LYS A 486 34.16 -19.72 -1.70
C LYS A 486 34.57 -20.94 -2.52
N ILE A 487 35.29 -20.73 -3.63
CA ILE A 487 35.83 -21.80 -4.48
C ILE A 487 36.81 -22.67 -3.69
N MET A 488 37.73 -22.06 -2.92
CA MET A 488 38.70 -22.79 -2.12
C MET A 488 38.04 -23.57 -0.97
N ALA A 489 36.97 -23.04 -0.37
CA ALA A 489 36.19 -23.75 0.64
C ALA A 489 35.56 -25.03 0.06
N ILE A 490 34.92 -24.95 -1.12
CA ILE A 490 34.35 -26.13 -1.80
C ILE A 490 35.44 -27.14 -2.17
N ALA A 491 36.58 -26.66 -2.68
CA ALA A 491 37.70 -27.52 -3.03
C ALA A 491 38.29 -28.25 -1.81
N ASN A 492 38.34 -27.57 -0.66
CA ASN A 492 38.79 -28.15 0.61
C ASN A 492 37.78 -29.16 1.17
N ASP A 493 36.48 -28.86 1.12
CA ASP A 493 35.42 -29.80 1.50
C ASP A 493 35.52 -31.09 0.69
N LYS A 494 35.69 -30.98 -0.64
CA LYS A 494 35.90 -32.12 -1.54
C LYS A 494 37.18 -32.90 -1.26
N LYS A 495 38.26 -32.23 -0.84
CA LYS A 495 39.51 -32.88 -0.44
C LYS A 495 39.31 -33.72 0.82
N ASP A 496 38.55 -33.21 1.78
CA ASP A 496 38.33 -33.92 3.04
C ASP A 496 37.31 -35.04 2.88
N GLN A 497 36.26 -34.79 2.08
CA GLN A 497 35.19 -35.72 1.79
C GLN A 497 34.71 -35.57 0.34
N PRO A 498 35.22 -36.40 -0.59
CA PRO A 498 34.76 -36.43 -1.98
C PRO A 498 33.24 -36.60 -2.13
N ASN A 499 32.60 -37.24 -1.13
CA ASN A 499 31.15 -37.35 -0.99
C ASN A 499 30.49 -37.96 -2.24
N LEU A 500 31.05 -39.09 -2.69
CA LEU A 500 30.48 -39.87 -3.78
C LEU A 500 29.26 -40.68 -3.31
N ASP A 501 28.25 -40.75 -4.16
CA ASP A 501 27.10 -41.63 -4.02
C ASP A 501 27.48 -43.10 -4.29
N CYS A 502 28.42 -43.31 -5.21
CA CYS A 502 28.75 -44.63 -5.76
C CYS A 502 30.23 -44.73 -6.15
N ALA A 503 30.86 -45.87 -5.89
CA ALA A 503 32.19 -46.19 -6.41
C ALA A 503 32.26 -47.66 -6.84
N PHE A 504 32.79 -47.93 -8.03
CA PHE A 504 33.05 -49.27 -8.55
C PHE A 504 34.56 -49.41 -8.79
N MET A 505 35.16 -50.46 -8.23
CA MET A 505 36.60 -50.69 -8.26
C MET A 505 36.89 -52.08 -8.84
N PHE A 506 37.30 -52.10 -10.10
CA PHE A 506 37.87 -53.26 -10.76
C PHE A 506 39.37 -53.29 -10.56
N THR A 507 39.79 -53.68 -9.35
CA THR A 507 41.19 -53.95 -9.00
C THR A 507 41.24 -55.15 -8.06
N CYS A 508 42.36 -55.86 -8.04
CA CYS A 508 42.65 -56.86 -7.03
C CYS A 508 42.48 -56.25 -5.64
N TYR A 509 41.88 -57.00 -4.70
CA TYR A 509 41.81 -56.62 -3.29
C TYR A 509 41.16 -55.25 -3.01
N SER A 510 40.31 -54.73 -3.90
CA SER A 510 39.60 -53.45 -3.71
C SER A 510 38.67 -53.44 -2.50
N LEU A 511 38.39 -54.61 -1.91
CA LEU A 511 37.63 -54.80 -0.66
C LEU A 511 38.44 -55.42 0.47
N ALA A 512 39.77 -55.46 0.36
CA ALA A 512 40.62 -56.00 1.42
C ALA A 512 40.63 -55.12 2.68
N ASN A 513 40.35 -53.81 2.55
CA ASN A 513 40.05 -52.92 3.66
C ASN A 513 39.05 -51.83 3.24
N ASP A 514 38.39 -51.21 4.22
CA ASP A 514 37.36 -50.19 3.97
C ASP A 514 37.93 -48.77 3.82
N SER A 515 39.25 -48.61 3.68
CA SER A 515 39.87 -47.26 3.72
C SER A 515 39.48 -46.37 2.52
N LEU A 516 39.41 -46.94 1.32
CA LEU A 516 38.94 -46.23 0.12
C LEU A 516 37.42 -46.02 0.15
N LEU A 517 36.66 -47.02 0.62
CA LEU A 517 35.22 -46.92 0.83
C LEU A 517 34.89 -45.75 1.76
N ASN A 518 35.54 -45.70 2.92
CA ASN A 518 35.32 -44.69 3.95
C ASN A 518 35.76 -43.30 3.52
N TYR A 519 36.81 -43.18 2.71
CA TYR A 519 37.24 -41.88 2.23
C TYR A 519 36.36 -41.36 1.08
N LEU A 520 36.10 -42.19 0.06
CA LEU A 520 35.45 -41.74 -1.17
C LEU A 520 33.95 -41.50 -1.01
N LEU A 521 33.26 -42.35 -0.25
CA LEU A 521 31.80 -42.34 -0.19
C LEU A 521 31.29 -41.42 0.90
N ARG A 522 30.11 -40.84 0.67
CA ARG A 522 29.28 -40.31 1.77
C ARG A 522 28.59 -41.45 2.53
N ASP A 523 28.04 -41.16 3.69
CA ASP A 523 27.24 -42.11 4.45
C ASP A 523 26.03 -42.59 3.63
N GLY A 524 25.79 -43.90 3.63
CA GLY A 524 24.80 -44.57 2.79
C GLY A 524 25.22 -44.74 1.32
N GLY A 525 26.42 -44.32 0.94
CA GLY A 525 26.98 -44.52 -0.40
C GLY A 525 27.24 -46.00 -0.69
N THR A 526 27.28 -46.36 -1.97
CA THR A 526 27.48 -47.76 -2.41
C THR A 526 28.85 -47.99 -3.02
N TYR A 527 29.55 -49.02 -2.56
CA TYR A 527 30.85 -49.45 -3.07
C TYR A 527 30.76 -50.84 -3.71
N TRP A 528 31.30 -51.02 -4.90
CA TRP A 528 31.44 -52.32 -5.55
C TRP A 528 32.92 -52.64 -5.75
N GLY A 529 33.34 -53.85 -5.39
CA GLY A 529 34.72 -54.30 -5.60
C GLY A 529 34.89 -55.80 -5.40
N TYR A 530 36.15 -56.23 -5.38
CA TYR A 530 36.55 -57.63 -5.30
C TYR A 530 37.41 -57.89 -4.05
N PRO A 531 37.11 -58.97 -3.28
CA PRO A 531 37.84 -59.29 -2.05
C PRO A 531 39.18 -60.00 -2.29
N ILE A 532 39.42 -60.50 -3.51
CA ILE A 532 40.60 -61.32 -3.87
C ILE A 532 41.27 -60.78 -5.15
N THR A 533 42.32 -61.46 -5.61
CA THR A 533 43.07 -61.14 -6.84
C THR A 533 42.24 -61.38 -8.11
N LEU A 534 42.45 -60.55 -9.13
CA LEU A 534 41.91 -60.70 -10.48
C LEU A 534 43.06 -61.04 -11.46
N PRO A 535 42.81 -61.80 -12.55
CA PRO A 535 41.56 -62.49 -12.90
C PRO A 535 41.34 -63.77 -12.05
N GLY A 536 40.10 -64.00 -11.59
CA GLY A 536 39.73 -65.17 -10.79
C GLY A 536 38.21 -65.33 -10.67
N ASN A 537 37.72 -66.42 -10.07
CA ASN A 537 36.28 -66.67 -9.84
C ASN A 537 35.65 -65.77 -8.75
N ALA A 538 36.18 -64.56 -8.57
CA ALA A 538 35.73 -63.62 -7.57
C ALA A 538 34.40 -63.01 -8.00
N SER A 539 33.37 -63.15 -7.16
CA SER A 539 32.12 -62.40 -7.36
C SER A 539 32.33 -60.94 -6.98
N LEU A 540 31.76 -60.03 -7.76
CA LEU A 540 31.64 -58.62 -7.40
C LEU A 540 30.79 -58.49 -6.13
N ILE A 541 31.30 -57.80 -5.12
CA ILE A 541 30.61 -57.59 -3.84
C ILE A 541 30.19 -56.12 -3.74
N GLU A 542 28.95 -55.91 -3.28
CA GLU A 542 28.40 -54.60 -2.93
C GLU A 542 28.53 -54.36 -1.42
N ARG A 543 29.03 -53.19 -1.03
CA ARG A 543 29.09 -52.71 0.36
C ARG A 543 28.48 -51.31 0.47
N PHE A 544 28.04 -50.96 1.67
CA PHE A 544 27.53 -49.64 2.01
C PHE A 544 28.42 -49.01 3.08
N LYS A 545 28.62 -47.69 3.00
CA LYS A 545 29.29 -46.91 4.04
C LYS A 545 28.30 -46.51 5.13
#